data_AF-F8VB92-F1
#
_entry.id   AF-F8VB92-F1
#
_cell.length_a   1.000
_cell.length_b   1.000
_cell.length_c   1.000
_cell.angle_alpha   90.00
_cell.angle_beta   90.00
_cell.angle_gamma   90.00
#
_symmetry.space_group_name_H-M   'P 1'
#
loop_
_entity.id
_entity.type
_entity.pdbx_description
1 polymer ?
#
loop_
_entity_poly.entity_id
_entity_poly.type
_entity_poly.pdbx_seq_one_letter_code
_entity_poly.pdbx_strand_id
1 'polypeptide(L)'
;LKTKFGTSFEKIAVPLDINFDAVNSGEKQVQIVNFKQIYYTVSVDEPESPSKLFAEGTTVEDLKRNGITDEVPPVYVSSVSYGRSMFIKLETSSRSTQVQAAFKAAIKGVDISGNAEYQDILKNTSFSAYIFGGDA
;
A
#
# COMPACT_ATOMS: atom_id res chain seq x y z
N LEU A 1 4.87 -0.21 9.98
CA LEU A 1 4.20 0.23 8.73
C LEU A 1 5.04 0.00 7.47
N LYS A 2 6.35 0.31 7.44
CA LYS A 2 7.24 0.05 6.28
C LYS A 2 7.19 -1.42 5.80
N THR A 3 7.21 -2.40 6.72
CA THR A 3 7.06 -3.83 6.37
C THR A 3 5.73 -4.16 5.69
N LYS A 4 4.65 -3.44 6.02
CA LYS A 4 3.30 -3.71 5.48
C LYS A 4 3.07 -3.03 4.14
N PHE A 5 3.62 -1.82 3.95
CA PHE A 5 3.31 -0.96 2.80
C PHE A 5 4.52 -0.68 1.88
N GLY A 6 5.70 -1.19 2.22
CA GLY A 6 6.95 -0.93 1.50
C GLY A 6 7.80 0.14 2.19
N THR A 7 9.10 0.12 1.90
CA THR A 7 10.09 1.06 2.47
C THR A 7 9.81 2.51 2.09
N SER A 8 9.27 2.74 0.88
CA SER A 8 8.86 4.07 0.38
C SER A 8 7.70 4.69 1.16
N PHE A 9 6.99 3.92 2.00
CA PHE A 9 5.91 4.43 2.83
C PHE A 9 6.36 5.55 3.77
N GLU A 10 7.65 5.65 4.11
CA GLU A 10 8.17 6.76 4.90
C GLU A 10 7.85 8.13 4.32
N LYS A 11 7.96 8.29 2.99
CA LYS A 11 7.62 9.54 2.31
C LYS A 11 6.11 9.81 2.33
N ILE A 12 5.32 8.75 2.28
CA ILE A 12 3.85 8.80 2.30
C ILE A 12 3.31 9.04 3.71
N ALA A 13 4.02 8.62 4.75
CA ALA A 13 3.61 8.80 6.13
C ALA A 13 3.61 10.28 6.56
N VAL A 14 4.48 11.09 5.96
CA VAL A 14 4.60 12.53 6.24
C VAL A 14 3.28 13.28 6.01
N PRO A 15 2.66 13.25 4.81
CA PRO A 15 1.37 13.93 4.59
C PRO A 15 0.21 13.32 5.36
N LEU A 16 0.32 12.07 5.84
CA LEU A 16 -0.71 11.45 6.69
C LEU A 16 -0.61 11.87 8.16
N ASP A 17 0.48 12.53 8.57
CA ASP A 17 0.70 13.05 9.92
C ASP A 17 0.33 12.04 11.02
N ILE A 18 1.01 10.90 11.02
CA ILE A 18 0.74 9.81 11.97
C ILE A 18 1.48 10.11 13.28
N ASN A 19 0.73 10.42 14.34
CA ASN A 19 1.29 10.58 15.68
C ASN A 19 1.48 9.20 16.36
N PHE A 20 2.67 8.62 16.22
CA PHE A 20 2.98 7.31 16.80
C PHE A 20 3.01 7.33 18.34
N ASP A 21 3.37 8.45 18.96
CA ASP A 21 3.42 8.55 20.42
C ASP A 21 2.01 8.49 21.03
N ALA A 22 1.05 9.20 20.42
CA ALA A 22 -0.36 9.16 20.84
C ALA A 22 -1.01 7.78 20.60
N VAL A 23 -0.54 7.03 19.59
CA VAL A 23 -0.96 5.63 19.39
C VAL A 23 -0.38 4.73 20.48
N ASN A 24 0.92 4.86 20.77
CA ASN A 24 1.60 4.04 21.78
C ASN A 24 1.08 4.32 23.21
N SER A 25 0.66 5.55 23.50
CA SER A 25 0.07 5.92 24.79
C SER A 25 -1.40 5.51 24.95
N GLY A 26 -2.05 5.05 23.86
CA GLY A 26 -3.48 4.72 23.84
C GLY A 26 -4.40 5.94 23.81
N GLU A 27 -3.88 7.13 23.53
CA GLU A 27 -4.68 8.34 23.30
C GLU A 27 -5.44 8.27 21.97
N LYS A 28 -4.83 7.64 20.95
CA LYS A 28 -5.38 7.52 19.60
C LYS A 28 -5.39 6.08 19.13
N GLN A 29 -6.47 5.70 18.45
CA GLN A 29 -6.53 4.50 17.64
C GLN A 29 -6.48 4.89 16.16
N VAL A 30 -5.49 4.36 15.44
CA VAL A 30 -5.22 4.70 14.03
C VAL A 30 -5.24 3.45 13.17
N GLN A 31 -5.90 3.54 12.02
CA GLN A 31 -5.81 2.54 10.94
C GLN A 31 -5.39 3.21 9.64
N ILE A 32 -4.40 2.62 8.98
CA ILE A 32 -3.95 3.02 7.64
C ILE A 32 -4.45 1.99 6.63
N VAL A 33 -5.09 2.49 5.58
CA VAL A 33 -5.60 1.66 4.47
C VAL A 33 -4.85 2.06 3.21
N ASN A 34 -4.34 1.06 2.47
CA ASN A 34 -3.85 1.25 1.11
C ASN A 34 -4.93 0.76 0.14
N PHE A 35 -5.57 1.67 -0.58
CA PHE A 35 -6.58 1.35 -1.58
C PHE A 35 -5.96 1.50 -2.97
N LYS A 36 -5.91 0.39 -3.71
CA LYS A 36 -5.42 0.32 -5.08
C LYS A 36 -6.60 0.09 -6.02
N GLN A 37 -6.90 1.08 -6.83
CA GLN A 37 -7.91 0.99 -7.88
C GLN A 37 -7.19 0.67 -9.20
N ILE A 38 -7.21 -0.59 -9.60
CA ILE A 38 -6.57 -1.06 -10.85
C ILE A 38 -7.58 -0.92 -11.99
N TYR A 39 -7.22 -0.19 -13.04
CA TYR A 39 -8.03 -0.05 -14.26
C TYR A 39 -7.69 -1.14 -15.28
N TYR A 40 -6.39 -1.35 -15.50
CA TYR A 40 -5.88 -2.39 -16.37
C TYR A 40 -4.49 -2.83 -15.92
N THR A 41 -4.07 -4.00 -16.38
CA THR A 41 -2.73 -4.55 -16.16
C THR A 41 -2.12 -4.88 -17.50
N VAL A 42 -0.88 -4.48 -17.71
CA VAL A 42 -0.07 -4.90 -18.86
C VAL A 42 0.89 -5.96 -18.37
N SER A 43 0.91 -7.10 -19.03
CA SER A 43 1.78 -8.24 -18.71
C SER A 43 2.69 -8.59 -19.88
N VAL A 44 3.83 -9.18 -19.55
CA VAL A 44 4.74 -9.81 -20.51
C VAL A 44 4.47 -11.31 -20.48
N ASP A 45 4.37 -11.93 -21.65
CA ASP A 45 4.29 -13.38 -21.74
C ASP A 45 5.59 -14.01 -21.22
N GLU A 46 5.47 -15.09 -20.46
CA GLU A 46 6.63 -15.74 -19.86
C GLU A 46 7.60 -16.22 -20.95
N PRO A 47 8.88 -15.80 -20.91
CA PRO A 47 9.85 -16.21 -21.91
C PRO A 47 10.18 -17.70 -21.77
N GLU A 48 10.28 -18.42 -22.88
CA GLU A 48 10.62 -19.87 -22.89
C GLU A 48 11.96 -20.19 -22.20
N SER A 49 12.87 -19.22 -22.15
CA SER A 49 14.11 -19.28 -21.38
C SER A 49 14.64 -17.87 -21.11
N PRO A 50 15.46 -17.66 -20.05
CA PRO A 50 15.99 -16.34 -19.71
C PRO A 50 16.77 -15.66 -20.84
N SER A 51 17.45 -16.43 -21.69
CA SER A 51 18.23 -15.90 -22.83
C SER A 51 17.37 -15.17 -23.85
N LYS A 52 16.07 -15.49 -23.96
CA LYS A 52 15.14 -14.83 -24.89
C LYS A 52 14.85 -13.37 -24.55
N LEU A 53 15.18 -12.92 -23.34
CA LEU A 53 15.08 -11.51 -22.95
C LEU A 53 16.28 -10.67 -23.43
N PHE A 54 17.34 -11.32 -23.93
CA PHE A 54 18.58 -10.67 -24.35
C PHE A 54 18.78 -10.79 -25.86
N ALA A 55 19.47 -9.81 -26.45
CA ALA A 55 19.83 -9.85 -27.86
C ALA A 55 20.82 -11.00 -28.13
N GLU A 56 20.77 -11.58 -29.33
CA GLU A 56 21.75 -12.58 -29.77
C GLU A 56 23.17 -12.04 -29.65
N GLY A 57 24.10 -12.88 -29.17
CA GLY A 57 25.49 -12.49 -28.91
C GLY A 57 25.74 -11.84 -27.55
N THR A 58 24.71 -11.56 -26.75
CA THR A 58 24.89 -11.13 -25.35
C THR A 58 25.55 -12.25 -24.55
N THR A 59 26.68 -11.95 -23.91
CA THR A 59 27.45 -12.91 -23.09
C THR A 59 27.15 -12.74 -21.60
N VAL A 60 27.48 -13.77 -20.81
CA VAL A 60 27.37 -13.71 -19.34
C VAL A 60 28.32 -12.65 -18.78
N GLU A 61 29.48 -12.46 -19.40
CA GLU A 61 30.45 -11.42 -19.05
C GLU A 61 29.86 -10.02 -19.24
N ASP A 62 29.03 -9.80 -20.26
CA ASP A 62 28.33 -8.52 -20.47
C ASP A 62 27.35 -8.24 -19.33
N LEU A 63 26.61 -9.25 -18.88
CA LEU A 63 25.69 -9.13 -17.75
C LEU A 63 26.45 -8.84 -16.44
N LYS A 64 27.55 -9.55 -16.20
CA LYS A 64 28.42 -9.32 -15.03
C LYS A 64 29.03 -7.92 -15.02
N ARG A 65 29.49 -7.41 -16.17
CA ARG A 65 29.96 -6.03 -16.29
C ARG A 65 28.87 -4.99 -15.99
N ASN A 66 27.60 -5.35 -16.17
CA ASN A 66 26.44 -4.54 -15.79
C ASN A 66 25.94 -4.81 -14.36
N GLY A 67 26.72 -5.52 -13.53
CA GLY A 67 26.44 -5.72 -12.11
C GLY A 67 25.49 -6.87 -11.80
N ILE A 68 25.17 -7.73 -12.77
CA ILE A 68 24.41 -8.95 -12.50
C ILE A 68 25.37 -10.00 -11.93
N THR A 69 25.16 -10.37 -10.67
CA THR A 69 25.93 -11.39 -9.95
C THR A 69 25.01 -12.33 -9.19
N ASP A 70 25.55 -13.35 -8.52
CA ASP A 70 24.75 -14.25 -7.70
C ASP A 70 24.14 -13.52 -6.48
N GLU A 71 24.81 -12.47 -5.97
CA GLU A 71 24.32 -11.59 -4.91
C GLU A 71 23.32 -10.54 -5.41
N VAL A 72 23.37 -10.21 -6.71
CA VAL A 72 22.47 -9.26 -7.37
C VAL A 72 21.83 -9.95 -8.60
N PRO A 73 20.95 -10.93 -8.37
CA PRO A 73 20.38 -11.71 -9.45
C PRO A 73 19.47 -10.84 -10.33
N PRO A 74 19.37 -11.15 -11.64
CA PRO A 74 18.52 -10.39 -12.53
C PRO A 74 17.05 -10.71 -12.26
N VAL A 75 16.19 -9.70 -12.40
CA VAL A 75 14.74 -9.85 -12.38
C VAL A 75 14.15 -9.07 -13.57
N TYR A 76 12.94 -9.45 -13.98
CA TYR A 76 12.19 -8.72 -15.00
C TYR A 76 10.83 -8.31 -14.45
N VAL A 77 10.27 -7.24 -15.00
CA VAL A 77 8.93 -6.79 -14.66
C VAL A 77 7.93 -7.60 -15.50
N SER A 78 7.36 -8.64 -14.89
CA SER A 78 6.38 -9.51 -15.58
C SER A 78 5.02 -8.86 -15.78
N SER A 79 4.66 -7.90 -14.92
CA SER A 79 3.41 -7.15 -15.06
C SER A 79 3.46 -5.79 -14.36
N VAL A 80 2.70 -4.84 -14.91
CA VAL A 80 2.46 -3.53 -14.32
C VAL A 80 0.97 -3.24 -14.32
N SER A 81 0.41 -2.98 -13.15
CA SER A 81 -0.97 -2.53 -12.99
C SER A 81 -1.04 -1.00 -13.02
N TYR A 82 -1.91 -0.46 -13.86
CA TYR A 82 -2.15 0.97 -14.02
C TYR A 82 -3.50 1.35 -13.42
N GLY A 83 -3.53 2.50 -12.76
CA GLY A 83 -4.71 3.00 -12.08
C GLY A 83 -4.37 4.09 -11.07
N ARG A 84 -5.09 4.11 -9.95
CA ARG A 84 -4.88 5.06 -8.85
C ARG A 84 -4.57 4.33 -7.56
N SER A 85 -3.74 4.94 -6.73
CA SER A 85 -3.49 4.45 -5.37
C SER A 85 -3.74 5.58 -4.39
N MET A 86 -4.36 5.24 -3.25
CA MET A 86 -4.59 6.18 -2.17
C MET A 86 -4.29 5.52 -0.83
N PHE A 87 -3.66 6.29 0.06
CA PHE A 87 -3.57 5.93 1.47
C PHE A 87 -4.59 6.73 2.26
N ILE A 88 -5.34 6.05 3.12
CA ILE A 88 -6.34 6.66 3.98
C ILE A 88 -5.95 6.40 5.42
N LYS A 89 -5.85 7.46 6.23
CA LYS A 89 -5.74 7.41 7.68
C LYS A 89 -7.13 7.58 8.28
N LEU A 90 -7.53 6.61 9.11
CA LEU A 90 -8.68 6.71 10.00
C LEU A 90 -8.12 6.85 11.42
N GLU A 91 -8.51 7.90 12.13
CA GLU A 91 -8.01 8.20 13.47
C GLU A 91 -9.14 8.62 14.41
N THR A 92 -9.21 8.02 15.60
CA THR A 92 -10.16 8.40 16.66
C THR A 92 -9.49 8.41 18.03
N SER A 93 -10.03 9.19 18.96
CA SER A 93 -9.70 9.12 20.40
C SER A 93 -10.60 8.15 21.18
N SER A 94 -11.54 7.47 20.50
CA SER A 94 -12.34 6.42 21.14
C SER A 94 -11.44 5.33 21.71
N ARG A 95 -11.75 4.89 22.93
CA ARG A 95 -11.07 3.77 23.61
C ARG A 95 -11.83 2.45 23.47
N SER A 96 -12.89 2.42 22.67
CA SER A 96 -13.64 1.19 22.44
C SER A 96 -12.75 0.14 21.78
N THR A 97 -12.93 -1.12 22.18
CA THR A 97 -12.31 -2.28 21.54
C THR A 97 -12.91 -2.58 20.16
N GLN A 98 -14.02 -1.93 19.80
CA GLN A 98 -14.72 -2.11 18.53
C GLN A 98 -14.20 -1.20 17.41
N VAL A 99 -13.23 -0.31 17.66
CA VAL A 99 -12.75 0.67 16.67
C VAL A 99 -12.30 0.01 15.37
N GLN A 100 -11.48 -1.04 15.44
CA GLN A 100 -11.00 -1.74 14.25
C GLN A 100 -12.15 -2.41 13.47
N ALA A 101 -13.17 -2.92 14.17
CA ALA A 101 -14.32 -3.55 13.55
C ALA A 101 -15.23 -2.51 12.87
N ALA A 102 -15.47 -1.37 13.52
CA ALA A 102 -16.20 -0.24 12.96
C ALA A 102 -15.50 0.32 11.72
N PHE A 103 -14.17 0.50 11.75
CA PHE A 103 -13.37 0.92 10.59
C PHE A 103 -13.49 -0.08 9.43
N LYS A 104 -13.38 -1.37 9.71
CA LYS A 104 -13.52 -2.43 8.70
C LYS A 104 -14.93 -2.45 8.09
N ALA A 105 -15.97 -2.23 8.89
CA ALA A 105 -17.34 -2.14 8.40
C ALA A 105 -17.51 -0.94 7.45
N ALA A 106 -17.00 0.24 7.82
CA ALA A 106 -17.04 1.43 6.99
C ALA A 106 -16.29 1.23 5.65
N ILE A 107 -15.08 0.68 5.68
CA ILE A 107 -14.27 0.43 4.47
C ILE A 107 -14.96 -0.54 3.52
N LYS A 108 -15.69 -1.53 4.06
CA LYS A 108 -16.42 -2.52 3.26
C LYS A 108 -17.80 -2.03 2.78
N GLY A 109 -18.25 -0.85 3.20
CA GLY A 109 -19.59 -0.36 2.91
C GLY A 109 -20.71 -1.19 3.55
N VAL A 110 -20.45 -1.80 4.70
CA VAL A 110 -21.48 -2.54 5.46
C VAL A 110 -22.46 -1.54 6.06
N ASP A 111 -23.76 -1.84 6.01
CA ASP A 111 -24.76 -1.02 6.71
C ASP A 111 -24.57 -1.13 8.23
N ILE A 112 -24.32 0.02 8.86
CA ILE A 112 -24.12 0.17 10.30
C ILE A 112 -25.29 0.91 10.97
N SER A 113 -26.39 1.15 10.26
CA SER A 113 -27.58 1.87 10.76
C SER A 113 -28.12 1.28 12.07
N GLY A 114 -28.02 -0.05 12.25
CA GLY A 114 -28.42 -0.76 13.47
C GLY A 114 -27.36 -0.89 14.56
N ASN A 115 -26.14 -0.39 14.36
CA ASN A 115 -25.04 -0.49 15.33
C ASN A 115 -24.63 0.90 15.85
N ALA A 116 -25.25 1.31 16.96
CA ALA A 116 -25.03 2.62 17.57
C ALA A 116 -23.58 2.85 18.02
N GLU A 117 -22.88 1.82 18.49
CA GLU A 117 -21.47 1.94 18.90
C GLU A 117 -20.56 2.23 17.69
N TYR A 118 -20.80 1.56 16.55
CA TYR A 118 -20.01 1.80 15.34
C TYR A 118 -20.27 3.19 14.79
N GLN A 119 -21.51 3.66 14.85
CA GLN A 119 -21.86 5.01 14.48
C GLN A 119 -21.16 6.05 15.35
N ASP A 120 -21.16 5.87 16.66
CA ASP A 120 -20.49 6.79 17.58
C ASP A 120 -18.98 6.83 17.34
N ILE A 121 -18.34 5.67 17.16
CA ILE A 121 -16.92 5.58 16.79
C ILE A 121 -16.64 6.35 15.51
N LEU A 122 -17.39 6.06 14.44
CA LEU A 122 -17.14 6.65 13.11
C LEU A 122 -17.48 8.14 13.06
N LYS A 123 -18.46 8.60 13.84
CA LYS A 123 -18.76 10.03 14.01
C LYS A 123 -17.60 10.78 14.68
N ASN A 124 -16.88 10.11 15.59
CA ASN A 124 -15.71 10.64 16.29
C ASN A 124 -14.38 10.23 15.61
N THR A 125 -14.42 9.92 14.31
CA THR A 125 -13.24 9.53 13.52
C THR A 125 -12.90 10.61 12.50
N SER A 126 -11.62 11.00 12.46
CA SER A 126 -11.05 11.83 11.39
C SER A 126 -10.56 10.95 10.25
N PHE A 127 -10.82 11.39 9.01
CA PHE A 127 -10.41 10.73 7.78
C PHE A 127 -9.45 11.65 7.01
N SER A 128 -8.24 11.16 6.72
CA SER A 128 -7.27 11.87 5.88
C SER A 128 -6.87 10.97 4.73
N ALA A 129 -6.92 11.49 3.50
CA ALA A 129 -6.57 10.74 2.30
C ALA A 129 -5.40 11.39 1.56
N TYR A 130 -4.44 10.58 1.14
CA TYR A 130 -3.34 10.98 0.28
C TYR A 130 -3.37 10.13 -0.99
N ILE A 131 -3.60 10.79 -2.13
CA ILE A 131 -3.76 10.16 -3.45
C ILE A 131 -2.47 10.36 -4.24
N PHE A 132 -2.00 9.31 -4.92
CA PHE A 132 -0.80 9.36 -5.75
C PHE A 132 -0.99 8.50 -7.01
N GLY A 133 -0.55 9.04 -8.15
CA GLY A 133 -0.61 8.42 -9.48
C GLY A 133 -1.48 9.19 -10.49
N GLY A 134 -0.94 9.39 -11.71
CA GLY A 134 -1.55 10.04 -12.89
C GLY A 134 -1.88 11.53 -12.69
N ASP A 135 -1.14 12.44 -13.36
CA ASP A 135 -1.22 13.92 -13.28
C ASP A 135 -2.12 14.44 -12.16
N ALA A 136 -1.56 14.49 -10.96
CA ALA A 136 -2.12 15.10 -9.77
C ALA A 136 -1.05 15.99 -9.14
#